data_AF-A0A1G0LND8-F1
#
_entry.id   AF-A0A1G0LND8-F1
#
_cell.length_a   1.000
_cell.length_b   1.000
_cell.length_c   1.000
_cell.angle_alpha   90.00
_cell.angle_beta   90.00
_cell.angle_gamma   90.00
#
_symmetry.space_group_name_H-M   'P 1'
#
loop_
_entity.id
_entity.type
_entity.pdbx_description
1 polymer ?
#
loop_
_entity_poly.entity_id
_entity_poly.type
_entity_poly.pdbx_seq_one_letter_code
_entity_poly.pdbx_strand_id
1 'polypeptide(L)'
;MWTLPNILTVARIVLAPVVALLPFITGSAPKIIAFFIFLVAAIGDAVDGYLARSRNQVTDFGKLLDPLADKLLLIAALVPIFWLTRHPTLVTDYKIPWWGSLPVWVALLLVGREVAMTAFRQYAKRRGVVIAAMGPGKVKAVFQNIFIAATILWFAWKDLIVETRLAGAYRDLWSQFHGTFVSVTLAVAVVLTAYSLVVYLYRYRDLLKASR
;
A
#
# COMPACT_ATOMS: atom_id res chain seq x y z
N MET A 1 21.19 18.74 -0.92
CA MET A 1 20.35 18.05 0.09
C MET A 1 18.87 18.28 -0.15
N TRP A 2 18.41 19.53 -0.35
CA TRP A 2 17.00 19.82 -0.66
C TRP A 2 16.78 19.89 -2.17
N THR A 3 16.30 18.80 -2.75
CA THR A 3 15.81 18.76 -4.13
C THR A 3 14.29 18.60 -4.11
N LEU A 4 13.61 18.97 -5.19
CA LEU A 4 12.16 18.78 -5.30
C LEU A 4 11.74 17.31 -5.04
N PRO A 5 12.44 16.29 -5.59
CA PRO A 5 12.19 14.89 -5.23
C PRO A 5 12.26 14.61 -3.72
N ASN A 6 13.32 15.05 -3.04
CA ASN A 6 13.49 14.80 -1.61
C ASN A 6 12.40 15.46 -0.77
N ILE A 7 11.92 16.65 -1.16
CA ILE A 7 10.82 17.34 -0.48
C ILE A 7 9.53 16.53 -0.61
N LEU A 8 9.25 15.98 -1.81
CA LEU A 8 8.10 15.10 -2.02
C LEU A 8 8.21 13.83 -1.16
N THR A 9 9.38 13.20 -1.09
CA THR A 9 9.60 12.02 -0.22
C THR A 9 9.36 12.35 1.26
N VAL A 10 9.88 13.48 1.75
CA VAL A 10 9.66 13.91 3.15
C VAL A 10 8.19 14.22 3.40
N ALA A 11 7.51 14.89 2.46
CA ALA A 11 6.08 15.15 2.57
C ALA A 11 5.29 13.84 2.69
N ARG A 12 5.63 12.79 1.93
CA ARG A 12 5.00 11.45 2.07
C ARG A 12 5.16 10.87 3.47
N ILE A 13 6.34 11.00 4.06
CA ILE A 13 6.60 10.55 5.45
C ILE A 13 5.70 11.29 6.44
N VAL A 14 5.56 12.61 6.28
CA VAL A 14 4.71 13.45 7.14
C VAL A 14 3.22 13.19 6.93
N LEU A 15 2.80 12.87 5.71
CA LEU A 15 1.40 12.55 5.38
C LEU A 15 1.00 11.14 5.83
N ALA A 16 1.94 10.20 5.99
CA ALA A 16 1.63 8.83 6.38
C ALA A 16 0.82 8.74 7.71
N PRO A 17 1.21 9.41 8.81
CA PRO A 17 0.37 9.47 10.02
C PRO A 17 -1.05 9.98 9.78
N VAL A 18 -1.22 10.96 8.89
CA VAL A 18 -2.55 11.51 8.56
C VAL A 18 -3.40 10.46 7.85
N VAL A 19 -2.83 9.73 6.89
CA VAL A 19 -3.48 8.60 6.21
C VAL A 19 -3.84 7.48 7.20
N ALA A 20 -3.00 7.25 8.22
CA ALA A 20 -3.27 6.26 9.26
C ALA A 20 -4.44 6.64 10.17
N LEU A 21 -4.57 7.92 10.51
CA LEU A 21 -5.52 8.38 11.53
C LEU A 21 -6.90 8.73 10.98
N LEU A 22 -6.98 9.33 9.79
CA LEU A 22 -8.24 9.77 9.20
C LEU A 22 -9.30 8.66 9.07
N PRO A 23 -8.98 7.41 8.70
CA PRO A 23 -9.99 6.35 8.60
C PRO A 23 -10.70 6.01 9.91
N PHE A 24 -10.09 6.30 11.07
CA PHE A 24 -10.70 6.09 12.39
C PHE A 24 -11.70 7.17 12.78
N ILE A 25 -11.69 8.33 12.10
CA ILE A 25 -12.67 9.39 12.34
C ILE A 25 -14.00 8.96 11.73
N THR A 26 -15.08 9.10 12.50
CA THR A 26 -16.43 8.73 12.08
C THR A 26 -16.87 9.56 10.88
N GLY A 27 -17.52 8.89 9.92
CA GLY A 27 -18.13 9.52 8.77
C GLY A 27 -17.34 9.37 7.47
N SER A 28 -18.00 9.70 6.36
CA SER A 28 -17.50 9.48 5.01
C SER A 28 -16.40 10.49 4.63
N ALA A 29 -16.56 11.77 5.01
CA ALA A 29 -15.64 12.84 4.62
C ALA A 29 -14.17 12.59 5.05
N PRO A 30 -13.84 12.19 6.29
CA PRO A 30 -12.47 11.87 6.67
C PRO A 30 -11.83 10.77 5.81
N LYS A 31 -12.61 9.75 5.42
CA LYS A 31 -12.14 8.62 4.60
C LYS A 31 -11.93 9.04 3.15
N ILE A 32 -12.78 9.94 2.63
CA ILE A 32 -12.58 10.57 1.32
C ILE A 32 -11.30 11.40 1.31
N ILE A 33 -11.07 12.20 2.35
CA ILE A 33 -9.83 12.99 2.50
C ILE A 33 -8.62 12.04 2.59
N ALA A 34 -8.70 10.97 3.37
CA ALA A 34 -7.65 9.96 3.47
C ALA A 34 -7.31 9.33 2.12
N PHE A 35 -8.34 9.03 1.31
CA PHE A 35 -8.16 8.51 -0.04
C PHE A 35 -7.37 9.49 -0.92
N PHE A 36 -7.75 10.77 -0.96
CA PHE A 36 -7.05 11.75 -1.78
C PHE A 36 -5.61 12.00 -1.32
N ILE A 37 -5.37 12.06 0.00
CA ILE A 37 -4.01 12.18 0.55
C ILE A 37 -3.18 10.95 0.18
N PHE A 38 -3.73 9.74 0.35
CA PHE A 38 -3.05 8.50 -0.04
C PHE A 38 -2.77 8.47 -1.54
N LEU A 39 -3.72 8.89 -2.39
CA LEU A 39 -3.58 8.92 -3.84
C LEU A 39 -2.44 9.87 -4.26
N VAL A 40 -2.42 11.09 -3.71
CA VAL A 40 -1.35 12.07 -3.96
C VAL A 40 0.00 11.52 -3.49
N ALA A 41 0.06 10.91 -2.31
CA ALA A 41 1.28 10.33 -1.78
C ALA A 41 1.78 9.13 -2.63
N ALA A 42 0.88 8.25 -3.08
CA ALA A 42 1.22 7.09 -3.90
C ALA A 42 1.65 7.48 -5.32
N ILE A 43 1.02 8.49 -5.93
CA ILE A 43 1.43 9.02 -7.24
C ILE A 43 2.73 9.81 -7.10
N GLY A 44 2.90 10.54 -6.00
CA GLY A 44 4.09 11.33 -5.71
C GLY A 44 5.39 10.51 -5.79
N ASP A 45 5.37 9.24 -5.39
CA ASP A 45 6.50 8.30 -5.51
C ASP A 45 6.93 8.03 -6.96
N ALA A 46 5.96 7.90 -7.87
CA ALA A 46 6.30 7.71 -9.28
C ALA A 46 6.88 9.00 -9.87
N VAL A 47 6.34 10.15 -9.44
CA VAL A 47 6.73 11.48 -9.91
C VAL A 47 8.10 11.88 -9.39
N ASP A 48 8.40 11.73 -8.10
CA ASP A 48 9.68 12.12 -7.51
C ASP A 48 10.84 11.29 -8.11
N GLY A 49 10.65 9.99 -8.30
CA GLY A 49 11.62 9.12 -8.96
C GLY A 49 11.83 9.48 -10.43
N TYR A 50 10.78 9.88 -11.14
CA TYR A 50 10.90 10.39 -12.52
C TYR A 50 11.66 11.72 -12.55
N LEU A 51 11.33 12.67 -11.67
CA LEU A 51 11.99 13.97 -11.58
C LEU A 51 13.46 13.84 -11.19
N ALA A 52 13.80 12.94 -10.25
CA ALA A 52 15.17 12.68 -9.85
C ALA A 52 16.01 12.17 -11.03
N ARG A 53 15.49 11.24 -11.84
CA ARG A 53 16.19 10.69 -13.01
C ARG A 53 16.28 11.69 -14.17
N SER A 54 15.17 12.35 -14.50
CA SER A 54 15.11 13.29 -15.63
C SER A 54 15.92 14.58 -15.39
N ARG A 55 16.05 15.02 -14.13
CA ARG A 55 16.81 16.22 -13.76
C ARG A 55 18.22 15.93 -13.23
N ASN A 56 18.65 14.66 -13.26
CA ASN A 56 19.92 14.22 -12.68
C ASN A 56 20.09 14.65 -11.19
N GLN A 57 18.99 14.67 -10.44
CA GLN A 57 18.90 15.08 -9.04
C GLN A 57 18.87 13.88 -8.08
N VAL A 58 19.49 12.78 -8.48
CA VAL A 58 19.58 11.57 -7.65
C VAL A 58 20.55 11.82 -6.50
N THR A 59 20.05 11.80 -5.26
CA THR A 59 20.87 12.04 -4.05
C THR A 59 20.93 10.81 -3.16
N ASP A 60 22.00 10.64 -2.38
CA ASP A 60 22.11 9.51 -1.44
C ASP A 60 21.11 9.61 -0.29
N PHE A 61 20.74 10.83 0.09
CA PHE A 61 19.65 11.10 1.04
C PHE A 61 18.30 10.60 0.52
N GLY A 62 17.94 10.93 -0.74
CA GLY A 62 16.72 10.42 -1.38
C GLY A 62 16.71 8.89 -1.46
N LYS A 63 17.81 8.28 -1.91
CA LYS A 63 17.95 6.79 -1.96
C LYS A 63 17.72 6.11 -0.61
N LEU A 64 17.97 6.80 0.51
CA LEU A 64 17.72 6.29 1.86
C LEU A 64 16.25 6.52 2.28
N LEU A 65 15.69 7.69 1.97
CA LEU A 65 14.33 8.06 2.38
C LEU A 65 13.24 7.39 1.54
N ASP A 66 13.40 7.21 0.23
CA ASP A 66 12.32 6.66 -0.61
C ASP A 66 11.86 5.28 -0.10
N PRO A 67 12.77 4.32 0.18
CA PRO A 67 12.35 3.02 0.71
C PRO A 67 11.72 3.12 2.10
N LEU A 68 12.02 4.14 2.90
CA LEU A 68 11.42 4.37 4.20
C LEU A 68 10.01 4.93 4.03
N ALA A 69 9.85 5.97 3.21
CA ALA A 69 8.58 6.61 2.91
C ALA A 69 7.55 5.61 2.36
N ASP A 70 7.96 4.75 1.41
CA ASP A 70 7.10 3.72 0.83
C ASP A 70 6.54 2.76 1.88
N LYS A 71 7.40 2.30 2.80
CA LYS A 71 7.01 1.36 3.86
C LYS A 71 6.12 2.02 4.89
N LEU A 72 6.42 3.25 5.26
CA LEU A 72 5.61 4.01 6.21
C LEU A 72 4.22 4.27 5.63
N LEU A 73 4.11 4.68 4.37
CA LEU A 73 2.82 4.90 3.73
C LEU A 73 2.02 3.59 3.59
N LEU A 74 2.70 2.50 3.21
CA LEU A 74 2.09 1.17 3.19
C LEU A 74 1.51 0.78 4.55
N ILE A 75 2.34 0.80 5.60
CA ILE A 75 1.93 0.40 6.95
C ILE A 75 0.83 1.33 7.45
N ALA A 76 0.97 2.64 7.24
CA ALA A 76 0.00 3.64 7.65
C ALA A 76 -1.38 3.41 7.02
N ALA A 77 -1.46 2.94 5.78
CA ALA A 77 -2.74 2.64 5.17
C ALA A 77 -3.25 1.22 5.51
N LEU A 78 -2.36 0.24 5.66
CA LEU A 78 -2.75 -1.15 5.90
C LEU A 78 -3.21 -1.41 7.34
N VAL A 79 -2.65 -0.71 8.32
CA VAL A 79 -3.04 -0.80 9.75
C VAL A 79 -4.52 -0.44 9.98
N PRO A 80 -5.03 0.74 9.55
CA PRO A 80 -6.45 1.06 9.71
C PRO A 80 -7.34 0.09 8.95
N ILE A 81 -6.95 -0.36 7.74
CA ILE A 81 -7.70 -1.39 7.00
C ILE A 81 -7.79 -2.69 7.82
N PHE A 82 -6.66 -3.15 8.34
CA PHE A 82 -6.58 -4.35 9.16
C PHE A 82 -7.47 -4.24 10.41
N TRP A 83 -7.43 -3.11 11.10
CA TRP A 83 -8.19 -2.87 12.32
C TRP A 83 -9.70 -2.74 12.05
N LEU A 84 -10.11 -1.85 11.16
CA LEU A 84 -11.51 -1.54 10.90
C LEU A 84 -12.28 -2.72 10.30
N THR A 85 -11.61 -3.56 9.49
CA THR A 85 -12.24 -4.78 8.95
C THR A 85 -12.46 -5.87 10.01
N ARG A 86 -11.82 -5.78 11.17
CA ARG A 86 -11.97 -6.72 12.31
C ARG A 86 -12.87 -6.19 13.41
N HIS A 87 -12.80 -4.89 13.64
CA HIS A 87 -13.52 -4.21 14.70
C HIS A 87 -14.63 -3.38 14.06
N PRO A 88 -15.80 -3.99 13.79
CA PRO A 88 -16.94 -3.24 13.29
C PRO A 88 -17.29 -2.14 14.31
N THR A 89 -17.67 -0.98 13.81
CA THR A 89 -18.20 0.08 14.68
C THR A 89 -19.65 -0.24 15.01
N LEU A 90 -20.23 0.48 15.98
CA LEU A 90 -21.65 0.33 16.33
C LEU A 90 -22.59 0.58 15.14
N VAL A 91 -22.13 1.31 14.13
CA VAL A 91 -22.93 1.81 13.01
C VAL A 91 -22.53 1.21 11.65
N THR A 92 -21.28 0.75 11.50
CA THR A 92 -20.75 0.33 10.19
C THR A 92 -19.89 -0.94 10.31
N ASP A 93 -20.21 -1.96 9.51
CA ASP A 93 -19.36 -3.12 9.27
C ASP A 93 -18.49 -2.89 8.02
N TYR A 94 -17.17 -2.82 8.20
CA TYR A 94 -16.19 -2.53 7.14
C TYR A 94 -15.59 -3.78 6.50
N LYS A 95 -16.15 -4.97 6.72
CA LYS A 95 -15.67 -6.20 6.08
C LYS A 95 -15.49 -6.05 4.57
N ILE A 96 -14.45 -6.69 4.07
CA ILE A 96 -14.19 -6.84 2.65
C ILE A 96 -15.07 -8.00 2.16
N PRO A 97 -15.89 -7.82 1.11
CA PRO A 97 -16.72 -8.89 0.58
C PRO A 97 -15.88 -10.15 0.26
N TRP A 98 -16.44 -11.34 0.47
CA TRP A 98 -15.78 -12.64 0.29
C TRP A 98 -14.59 -12.96 1.21
N TRP A 99 -13.93 -11.95 1.78
CA TRP A 99 -12.79 -12.09 2.67
C TRP A 99 -13.14 -11.92 4.15
N GLY A 100 -14.21 -11.17 4.45
CA GLY A 100 -14.54 -10.76 5.81
C GLY A 100 -13.51 -9.75 6.34
N SER A 101 -12.88 -10.07 7.46
CA SER A 101 -11.77 -9.26 7.96
C SER A 101 -10.51 -9.53 7.13
N LEU A 102 -9.66 -8.51 6.91
CA LEU A 102 -8.44 -8.66 6.12
C LEU A 102 -7.53 -9.71 6.78
N PRO A 103 -7.33 -10.94 6.29
CA PRO A 103 -6.72 -12.01 7.10
C PRO A 103 -5.32 -11.67 7.62
N VAL A 104 -4.95 -12.16 8.81
CA VAL A 104 -3.65 -11.82 9.45
C VAL A 104 -2.48 -12.22 8.56
N TRP A 105 -2.54 -13.41 7.98
CA TRP A 105 -1.51 -13.90 7.07
C TRP A 105 -1.37 -13.02 5.81
N VAL A 106 -2.46 -12.41 5.32
CA VAL A 106 -2.42 -11.48 4.18
C VAL A 106 -1.70 -10.20 4.58
N ALA A 107 -2.05 -9.61 5.72
CA ALA A 107 -1.38 -8.38 6.20
C ALA A 107 0.12 -8.62 6.43
N LEU A 108 0.48 -9.75 7.05
CA LEU A 108 1.87 -10.17 7.24
C LEU A 108 2.57 -10.42 5.91
N LEU A 109 1.92 -11.03 4.92
CA LEU A 109 2.49 -11.24 3.60
C LEU A 109 2.77 -9.92 2.89
N LEU A 110 1.83 -8.97 2.90
CA LEU A 110 1.96 -7.68 2.22
C LEU A 110 3.08 -6.82 2.83
N VAL A 111 3.14 -6.71 4.17
CA VAL A 111 4.14 -5.90 4.88
C VAL A 111 5.46 -6.65 5.02
N GLY A 112 5.42 -7.88 5.52
CA GLY A 112 6.59 -8.70 5.81
C GLY A 112 7.44 -8.95 4.57
N ARG A 113 6.81 -9.17 3.41
CA ARG A 113 7.54 -9.28 2.13
C ARG A 113 8.31 -8.00 1.81
N GLU A 114 7.75 -6.81 1.99
CA GLU A 114 8.46 -5.55 1.67
C GLU A 114 9.67 -5.32 2.58
N VAL A 115 9.53 -5.64 3.86
CA VAL A 115 10.62 -5.57 4.84
C VAL A 115 11.70 -6.59 4.51
N ALA A 116 11.33 -7.86 4.33
CA ALA A 116 12.26 -8.95 4.00
C ALA A 116 13.04 -8.68 2.71
N MET A 117 12.35 -8.21 1.67
CA MET A 117 12.98 -7.88 0.39
C MET A 117 13.96 -6.71 0.50
N THR A 118 13.64 -5.70 1.33
CA THR A 118 14.56 -4.59 1.58
C THR A 118 15.80 -5.06 2.34
N ALA A 119 15.61 -5.85 3.41
CA ALA A 119 16.71 -6.42 4.19
C ALA A 119 17.60 -7.31 3.31
N PHE A 120 17.01 -8.16 2.47
CA PHE A 120 17.77 -9.01 1.56
C PHE A 120 18.55 -8.21 0.53
N ARG A 121 17.96 -7.17 -0.07
CA ARG A 121 18.69 -6.29 -1.01
C ARG A 121 19.87 -5.60 -0.33
N GLN A 122 19.71 -5.16 0.92
CA GLN A 122 20.80 -4.59 1.70
C GLN A 122 21.90 -5.62 1.99
N TYR A 123 21.52 -6.84 2.37
CA TYR A 123 22.44 -7.96 2.58
C TYR A 123 23.24 -8.30 1.31
N ALA A 124 22.57 -8.44 0.16
CA ALA A 124 23.22 -8.73 -1.11
C ALA A 124 24.17 -7.60 -1.53
N LYS A 125 23.77 -6.33 -1.33
CA LYS A 125 24.63 -5.17 -1.62
C LYS A 125 25.93 -5.20 -0.81
N ARG A 126 25.90 -5.64 0.45
CA ARG A 126 27.11 -5.80 1.29
C ARG A 126 28.07 -6.88 0.76
N ARG A 127 27.58 -7.83 -0.04
CA ARG A 127 28.37 -8.86 -0.71
C ARG A 127 28.73 -8.51 -2.17
N GLY A 128 28.59 -7.24 -2.56
CA GLY A 128 28.90 -6.77 -3.91
C GLY A 128 27.85 -7.12 -4.97
N VAL A 129 26.73 -7.75 -4.60
CA VAL A 129 25.69 -8.14 -5.55
C VAL A 129 24.56 -7.12 -5.54
N VAL A 130 24.43 -6.37 -6.64
CA VAL A 130 23.35 -5.40 -6.82
C VAL A 130 22.13 -6.10 -7.40
N ILE A 131 21.08 -6.18 -6.58
CA ILE A 131 19.80 -6.76 -6.99
C ILE A 131 18.91 -5.66 -7.55
N ALA A 132 18.69 -5.69 -8.86
CA ALA A 132 17.79 -4.78 -9.53
C ALA A 132 16.32 -5.04 -9.16
N ALA A 133 15.51 -3.97 -9.13
CA ALA A 133 14.07 -4.08 -8.94
C ALA A 133 13.44 -4.83 -10.13
N MET A 134 12.83 -5.98 -9.86
CA MET A 134 12.25 -6.84 -10.90
C MET A 134 10.85 -6.36 -11.32
N GLY A 135 10.50 -6.54 -12.61
CA GLY A 135 9.19 -6.21 -13.18
C GLY A 135 7.99 -6.70 -12.36
N PRO A 136 7.95 -7.97 -11.89
CA PRO A 136 6.86 -8.47 -11.05
C PRO A 136 6.68 -7.69 -9.74
N GLY A 137 7.77 -7.15 -9.18
CA GLY A 137 7.73 -6.31 -7.98
C GLY A 137 7.06 -4.97 -8.22
N LYS A 138 7.21 -4.39 -9.42
CA LYS A 138 6.55 -3.12 -9.80
C LYS A 138 5.05 -3.32 -10.00
N VAL A 139 4.65 -4.38 -10.72
CA VAL A 139 3.23 -4.70 -10.96
C VAL A 139 2.53 -4.98 -9.63
N LYS A 140 3.16 -5.74 -8.74
CA LYS A 140 2.67 -5.97 -7.37
C LYS A 140 2.38 -4.66 -6.63
N ALA A 141 3.33 -3.72 -6.64
CA ALA A 141 3.17 -2.44 -5.94
C ALA A 141 1.97 -1.63 -6.47
N VAL A 142 1.77 -1.61 -7.80
CA VAL A 142 0.61 -0.95 -8.42
C VAL A 142 -0.70 -1.55 -7.92
N PHE A 143 -0.86 -2.87 -8.00
CA PHE A 143 -2.09 -3.53 -7.54
C PHE A 143 -2.32 -3.40 -6.04
N GLN A 144 -1.24 -3.39 -5.25
CA GLN A 144 -1.33 -3.15 -3.81
C GLN A 144 -1.83 -1.74 -3.49
N ASN A 145 -1.33 -0.72 -4.20
CA ASN A 145 -1.80 0.66 -4.04
C ASN A 145 -3.26 0.82 -4.51
N ILE A 146 -3.65 0.15 -5.61
CA ILE A 146 -5.05 0.13 -6.07
C ILE A 146 -5.95 -0.50 -5.00
N PHE A 147 -5.57 -1.65 -4.44
CA PHE A 147 -6.31 -2.31 -3.37
C PHE A 147 -6.49 -1.37 -2.16
N ILE A 148 -5.42 -0.74 -1.69
CA ILE A 148 -5.46 0.16 -0.54
C ILE A 148 -6.40 1.34 -0.83
N ALA A 149 -6.22 2.01 -1.96
CA ALA A 149 -7.04 3.16 -2.34
C ALA A 149 -8.52 2.79 -2.48
N ALA A 150 -8.81 1.66 -3.15
CA ALA A 150 -10.17 1.13 -3.30
C ALA A 150 -10.80 0.80 -1.94
N THR A 151 -10.04 0.27 -1.00
CA THR A 151 -10.52 -0.09 0.34
C THR A 151 -10.82 1.14 1.19
N ILE A 152 -10.00 2.18 1.12
CA ILE A 152 -10.28 3.45 1.82
C ILE A 152 -11.58 4.06 1.28
N LEU A 153 -11.78 4.08 -0.04
CA LEU A 153 -13.05 4.52 -0.62
C LEU A 153 -14.22 3.60 -0.23
N TRP A 154 -13.99 2.30 -0.09
CA TRP A 154 -15.03 1.37 0.36
C TRP A 154 -15.52 1.73 1.76
N PHE A 155 -14.60 2.09 2.67
CA PHE A 155 -14.98 2.57 3.99
C PHE A 155 -15.77 3.88 3.91
N ALA A 156 -15.36 4.82 3.04
CA ALA A 156 -16.11 6.05 2.82
C ALA A 156 -17.53 5.79 2.31
N TRP A 157 -17.68 4.88 1.35
CA TRP A 157 -18.97 4.47 0.81
C TRP A 157 -19.88 3.85 1.88
N LYS A 158 -19.31 2.99 2.73
CA LYS A 158 -20.05 2.34 3.82
C LYS A 158 -20.57 3.35 4.83
N ASP A 159 -19.80 4.38 5.16
CA ASP A 159 -20.27 5.47 6.02
C ASP A 159 -21.28 6.37 5.31
N LEU A 160 -21.09 6.66 4.03
CA LEU A 160 -22.01 7.49 3.26
C LEU A 160 -23.43 6.88 3.22
N ILE A 161 -23.53 5.56 3.07
CA ILE A 161 -24.82 4.84 3.13
C ILE A 161 -25.52 5.11 4.47
N VAL A 162 -24.78 5.06 5.58
CA VAL A 162 -25.33 5.26 6.93
C VAL A 162 -25.72 6.73 7.14
N GLU A 163 -24.85 7.66 6.77
CA GLU A 163 -25.08 9.11 6.91
C GLU A 163 -26.30 9.60 6.14
N THR A 164 -26.42 9.18 4.87
CA THR A 164 -27.48 9.64 3.97
C THR A 164 -28.72 8.76 4.00
N ARG A 165 -28.68 7.64 4.73
CA ARG A 165 -29.70 6.58 4.74
C ARG A 165 -30.03 6.09 3.32
N LEU A 166 -29.01 6.02 2.47
CA LEU A 166 -29.16 5.66 1.07
C LEU A 166 -29.71 4.23 0.93
N ALA A 167 -30.78 4.10 0.16
CA ALA A 167 -31.44 2.82 -0.10
C ALA A 167 -31.77 2.67 -1.59
N GLY A 168 -32.05 1.43 -2.02
CA GLY A 168 -32.50 1.11 -3.37
C GLY A 168 -31.40 0.60 -4.30
N ALA A 169 -31.78 0.38 -5.57
CA ALA A 169 -30.97 -0.35 -6.54
C ALA A 169 -29.58 0.26 -6.79
N TYR A 170 -29.46 1.60 -6.80
CA TYR A 170 -28.15 2.25 -6.96
C TYR A 170 -27.17 1.87 -5.85
N ARG A 171 -27.66 1.89 -4.59
CA ARG A 171 -26.84 1.51 -3.43
C ARG A 171 -26.37 0.07 -3.53
N ASP A 172 -27.25 -0.84 -3.93
CA ASP A 172 -26.94 -2.27 -4.02
C ASP A 172 -25.97 -2.56 -5.16
N LEU A 173 -26.22 -2.00 -6.35
CA LEU A 173 -25.35 -2.13 -7.52
C LEU A 173 -23.95 -1.60 -7.24
N TRP A 174 -23.84 -0.38 -6.70
CA TRP A 174 -22.54 0.20 -6.39
C TRP A 174 -21.81 -0.56 -5.29
N SER A 175 -22.53 -1.00 -4.25
CA SER A 175 -21.93 -1.82 -3.18
C SER A 175 -21.38 -3.14 -3.70
N GLN A 176 -22.11 -3.79 -4.62
CA GLN A 176 -21.66 -5.03 -5.25
C GLN A 176 -20.44 -4.79 -6.13
N PHE A 177 -20.48 -3.76 -6.99
CA PHE A 177 -19.37 -3.42 -7.87
C PHE A 177 -18.10 -3.06 -7.11
N HIS A 178 -18.17 -2.06 -6.22
CA HIS A 178 -17.02 -1.56 -5.47
C HIS A 178 -16.47 -2.62 -4.51
N GLY A 179 -17.37 -3.32 -3.82
CA GLY A 179 -17.02 -4.44 -2.96
C GLY A 179 -16.29 -5.57 -3.70
N THR A 180 -16.78 -5.94 -4.89
CA THR A 180 -16.12 -6.92 -5.77
C THR A 180 -14.75 -6.42 -6.21
N PHE A 181 -14.65 -5.15 -6.60
CA PHE A 181 -13.39 -4.54 -7.04
C PHE A 181 -12.32 -4.58 -5.93
N VAL A 182 -12.67 -4.25 -4.68
CA VAL A 182 -11.76 -4.37 -3.53
C VAL A 182 -11.31 -5.82 -3.34
N SER A 183 -12.24 -6.76 -3.42
CA SER A 183 -11.99 -8.18 -3.18
C SER A 183 -11.07 -8.80 -4.23
N VAL A 184 -11.28 -8.45 -5.50
CA VAL A 184 -10.44 -8.89 -6.62
C VAL A 184 -9.06 -8.25 -6.56
N THR A 185 -8.97 -6.95 -6.30
CA THR A 185 -7.67 -6.25 -6.21
C THR A 185 -6.83 -6.76 -5.03
N LEU A 186 -7.47 -7.11 -3.90
CA LEU A 186 -6.81 -7.81 -2.79
C LEU A 186 -6.26 -9.17 -3.24
N ALA A 187 -7.08 -10.00 -3.89
CA ALA A 187 -6.67 -11.32 -4.38
C ALA A 187 -5.47 -11.22 -5.32
N VAL A 188 -5.52 -10.29 -6.28
CA VAL A 188 -4.43 -10.04 -7.22
C VAL A 188 -3.17 -9.55 -6.51
N ALA A 189 -3.30 -8.62 -5.55
CA ALA A 189 -2.16 -8.14 -4.77
C ALA A 189 -1.50 -9.26 -3.96
N VAL A 190 -2.28 -10.17 -3.37
CA VAL A 190 -1.78 -11.35 -2.65
C VAL A 190 -1.03 -12.29 -3.59
N VAL A 191 -1.65 -12.67 -4.71
CA VAL A 191 -1.05 -13.58 -5.71
C VAL A 191 0.25 -13.00 -6.26
N LEU A 192 0.26 -11.73 -6.65
CA LEU A 192 1.46 -11.06 -7.14
C LEU A 192 2.54 -10.96 -6.07
N THR A 193 2.16 -10.75 -4.80
CA THR A 193 3.12 -10.70 -3.70
C THR A 193 3.80 -12.05 -3.51
N ALA A 194 3.01 -13.12 -3.43
CA ALA A 194 3.51 -14.48 -3.30
C ALA A 194 4.37 -14.88 -4.51
N TYR A 195 3.87 -14.66 -5.73
CA TYR A 195 4.61 -14.94 -6.96
C TYR A 195 5.95 -14.21 -7.00
N SER A 196 5.94 -12.90 -6.73
CA SER A 196 7.16 -12.09 -6.74
C SER A 196 8.18 -12.56 -5.71
N LEU A 197 7.74 -13.09 -4.56
CA LEU A 197 8.60 -13.64 -3.53
C LEU A 197 9.23 -14.96 -3.99
N VAL A 198 8.43 -15.87 -4.55
CA VAL A 198 8.92 -17.16 -5.07
C VAL A 198 9.94 -16.96 -6.19
N VAL A 199 9.64 -16.11 -7.18
CA VAL A 199 10.56 -15.81 -8.29
C VAL A 199 11.88 -15.26 -7.76
N TYR A 200 11.81 -14.41 -6.73
CA TYR A 200 12.99 -13.81 -6.14
C TYR A 200 13.86 -14.82 -5.39
N LEU A 201 13.24 -15.63 -4.51
CA LEU A 201 13.94 -16.68 -3.77
C LEU A 201 14.58 -17.70 -4.72
N TYR A 202 13.88 -18.05 -5.81
CA TYR A 202 14.41 -18.95 -6.83
C TYR A 202 15.62 -18.36 -7.55
N ARG A 203 15.53 -17.10 -7.99
CA ARG A 203 16.60 -16.42 -8.75
C ARG A 203 17.86 -16.20 -7.92
N TYR A 204 17.72 -15.86 -6.65
CA TYR A 204 18.84 -15.53 -5.76
C TYR A 204 19.18 -16.66 -4.78
N ARG A 205 18.73 -17.89 -5.05
CA ARG A 205 18.96 -19.06 -4.21
C ARG A 205 20.45 -19.34 -3.97
N ASP A 206 21.31 -19.02 -4.92
CA ASP A 206 22.75 -19.30 -4.79
C ASP A 206 23.43 -18.31 -3.84
N LEU A 207 22.90 -17.07 -3.72
CA LEU A 207 23.33 -16.11 -2.69
C LEU A 207 22.93 -16.55 -1.27
N LEU A 208 21.84 -17.32 -1.15
CA LEU A 208 21.40 -17.91 0.10
C LEU A 208 22.26 -19.12 0.49
N LYS A 209 22.82 -19.85 -0.49
CA LYS A 209 23.67 -21.02 -0.26
C LYS A 209 25.13 -20.68 0.06
N ALA A 210 25.63 -19.53 -0.43
CA ALA A 210 27.01 -19.07 -0.24
C ALA A 210 27.35 -18.58 1.19
N SER A 211 26.68 -19.09 2.22
CA SER A 211 26.97 -18.80 3.64
C SER A 211 27.74 -19.93 4.33
N ARG A 212 28.47 -20.76 3.57
CA ARG A 212 29.47 -21.68 4.10
C ARG A 212 30.85 -21.18 3.77
#